data_AF-A0A356E849-F1
#
_entry.id   AF-A0A356E849-F1
#
_cell.length_a   1.000
_cell.length_b   1.000
_cell.length_c   1.000
_cell.angle_alpha   90.00
_cell.angle_beta   90.00
_cell.angle_gamma   90.00
#
_symmetry.space_group_name_H-M   'P 1'
#
loop_
_entity.id
_entity.type
_entity.pdbx_description
1 polymer ?
#
loop_
_entity_poly.entity_id
_entity_poly.type
_entity_poly.pdbx_seq_one_letter_code
_entity_poly.pdbx_strand_id
1 'polypeptide(L)'
;CNALMTLVAKYAVNLVTGEQRALTDFNNVSAIAGIGNPQRFFTMLQTLGIRLTKTRAFQDHQAFSTELFTEFDKNEPLFMTEKDAVKCTDFACDNWWYVPVEAKIDGEKATELLARISEIKNER
;
A
#
# COMPACT_ATOMS: atom_id res chain seq x y z
N CYS A 1 -11.10 -26.17 8.18
CA CYS A 1 -10.03 -25.34 8.76
C CYS A 1 -9.81 -24.15 7.83
N ASN A 2 -10.45 -23.01 8.08
CA ASN A 2 -10.18 -21.79 7.32
C ASN A 2 -9.22 -20.94 8.14
N ALA A 3 -7.93 -20.96 7.80
CA ALA A 3 -7.07 -19.85 8.20
C ALA A 3 -7.57 -18.62 7.44
N LEU A 4 -7.99 -17.59 8.17
CA LEU A 4 -8.38 -16.32 7.56
C LEU A 4 -7.12 -15.45 7.55
N MET A 5 -6.57 -15.22 6.35
CA MET A 5 -5.52 -14.23 6.17
C MET A 5 -6.18 -12.92 5.76
N THR A 6 -6.01 -11.89 6.60
CA THR A 6 -6.55 -10.56 6.36
C THR A 6 -5.39 -9.60 6.14
N LEU A 7 -5.52 -8.71 5.17
CA LEU A 7 -4.57 -7.64 4.92
C LEU A 7 -5.00 -6.40 5.70
N VAL A 8 -4.08 -5.81 6.48
CA VAL A 8 -4.35 -4.65 7.32
C VAL A 8 -3.37 -3.53 6.98
N ALA A 9 -3.90 -2.33 6.78
CA ALA A 9 -3.11 -1.11 6.62
C ALA A 9 -3.48 -0.13 7.74
N LYS A 10 -2.49 0.58 8.31
CA LYS A 10 -2.68 1.46 9.49
C LYS A 10 -2.18 2.88 9.25
N TYR A 11 -1.05 3.01 8.57
CA TYR A 11 -0.38 4.28 8.30
C TYR A 11 -0.01 4.37 6.82
N ALA A 12 0.20 5.59 6.36
CA ALA A 12 0.86 5.90 5.10
C ALA A 12 2.25 6.46 5.40
N VAL A 13 3.20 6.21 4.50
CA VAL A 13 4.58 6.68 4.63
C VAL A 13 4.90 7.61 3.47
N ASN A 14 5.40 8.80 3.78
CA ASN A 14 5.79 9.77 2.78
C ASN A 14 6.99 9.25 2.00
N LEU A 15 6.91 9.30 0.68
CA LEU A 15 7.93 8.73 -0.20
C LEU A 15 9.24 9.53 -0.21
N VAL A 16 9.17 10.83 0.10
CA VAL A 16 10.33 11.74 0.10
C VAL A 16 10.95 11.85 1.50
N THR A 17 10.12 12.09 2.52
CA THR A 17 10.59 12.38 3.88
C THR A 17 10.67 11.16 4.78
N GLY A 18 9.98 10.07 4.43
CA GLY A 18 9.81 8.89 5.31
C GLY A 18 8.86 9.12 6.49
N GLU A 19 8.20 10.28 6.56
CA GLU A 19 7.21 10.58 7.62
C GLU A 19 6.09 9.55 7.60
N GLN A 20 5.72 9.02 8.77
CA GLN A 20 4.57 8.13 8.92
C GLN A 20 3.37 8.90 9.48
N ARG A 21 2.21 8.76 8.84
CA ARG A 21 0.95 9.36 9.28
C ARG A 21 -0.16 8.33 9.31
N ALA A 22 -1.07 8.43 10.27
CA ALA A 22 -2.18 7.49 10.36
C ALA A 22 -3.10 7.66 9.14
N LEU A 23 -3.64 6.57 8.61
CA LEU A 23 -4.55 6.62 7.46
C LEU A 23 -5.79 7.48 7.76
N THR A 24 -6.19 7.56 9.03
CA THR A 24 -7.28 8.40 9.53
C THR A 24 -7.00 9.90 9.48
N ASP A 25 -5.74 10.31 9.31
CA ASP A 25 -5.36 11.73 9.20
C ASP A 25 -5.62 12.28 7.80
N PHE A 26 -6.00 11.42 6.85
CA PHE A 26 -6.25 11.76 5.45
C PHE A 26 -7.74 11.71 5.15
N ASN A 27 -8.27 12.82 4.63
CA ASN A 27 -9.68 12.90 4.23
C ASN A 27 -9.87 12.61 2.74
N ASN A 28 -9.25 13.42 1.89
CA ASN A 28 -9.33 13.32 0.43
C ASN A 28 -7.96 12.91 -0.12
N VAL A 29 -7.95 11.87 -0.94
CA VAL A 29 -6.73 11.26 -1.46
C VAL A 29 -6.95 10.81 -2.89
N SER A 30 -5.97 11.04 -3.75
CA SER A 30 -5.86 10.36 -5.04
C SER A 30 -5.10 9.04 -4.85
N ALA A 31 -5.46 7.96 -5.56
CA ALA A 31 -4.79 6.67 -5.41
C ALA A 31 -4.40 6.02 -6.73
N ILE A 32 -3.24 5.35 -6.75
CA ILE A 32 -2.76 4.57 -7.88
C ILE A 32 -2.41 3.14 -7.44
N ALA A 33 -2.50 2.19 -8.37
CA ALA A 33 -2.02 0.83 -8.12
C ALA A 33 -1.66 0.11 -9.44
N GLY A 34 -0.44 -0.40 -9.51
CA GLY A 34 0.12 -1.20 -10.62
C GLY A 34 0.35 -2.65 -10.22
N ILE A 35 -0.68 -3.30 -9.68
CA ILE A 35 -0.69 -4.70 -9.21
C ILE A 35 -1.78 -5.51 -9.91
N GLY A 36 -1.73 -6.84 -9.85
CA GLY A 36 -2.69 -7.71 -10.55
C GLY A 36 -4.18 -7.54 -10.18
N ASN A 37 -4.51 -6.96 -9.02
CA ASN A 37 -5.89 -6.56 -8.68
C ASN A 37 -5.92 -5.19 -7.96
N PRO A 38 -5.82 -4.08 -8.71
CA PRO A 38 -5.78 -2.72 -8.16
C PRO A 38 -7.01 -2.37 -7.32
N GLN A 39 -8.17 -2.94 -7.69
CA GLN A 39 -9.43 -2.67 -7.01
C GLN A 39 -9.40 -3.05 -5.53
N ARG A 40 -8.66 -4.12 -5.16
CA ARG A 40 -8.49 -4.50 -3.75
C ARG A 40 -7.83 -3.40 -2.93
N PHE A 41 -6.85 -2.71 -3.49
CA PHE A 41 -6.18 -1.61 -2.82
C PHE A 41 -7.13 -0.43 -2.62
N PHE A 42 -7.85 -0.02 -3.67
CA PHE A 42 -8.80 1.10 -3.57
C PHE A 42 -9.95 0.81 -2.61
N THR A 43 -10.54 -0.39 -2.69
CA THR A 43 -11.60 -0.81 -1.78
C THR A 43 -11.12 -0.89 -0.33
N MET A 44 -9.88 -1.30 -0.08
CA MET A 44 -9.29 -1.27 1.26
C MET A 44 -9.23 0.17 1.81
N LEU A 45 -8.72 1.13 1.04
CA LEU A 45 -8.66 2.54 1.46
C LEU A 45 -10.04 3.11 1.77
N GLN A 46 -11.02 2.85 0.91
CA GLN A 46 -12.40 3.28 1.11
C GLN A 46 -13.03 2.65 2.36
N THR A 47 -12.76 1.36 2.62
CA THR A 47 -13.26 0.65 3.82
C THR A 47 -12.68 1.23 5.10
N LEU A 48 -11.46 1.81 5.03
CA LEU A 48 -10.82 2.52 6.13
C LEU A 48 -11.32 3.97 6.30
N GLY A 49 -12.32 4.40 5.52
CA GLY A 49 -12.94 5.72 5.62
C GLY A 49 -12.26 6.82 4.78
N ILE A 50 -11.25 6.49 3.97
CA ILE A 50 -10.58 7.46 3.11
C ILE A 50 -11.44 7.73 1.88
N ARG A 51 -11.68 9.01 1.58
CA ARG A 51 -12.38 9.41 0.36
C ARG A 51 -11.40 9.49 -0.80
N LEU A 52 -11.57 8.58 -1.76
CA LEU A 52 -10.80 8.61 -3.00
C LEU A 52 -11.42 9.60 -3.99
N THR A 53 -10.71 10.68 -4.30
CA THR A 53 -11.13 11.69 -5.29
C THR A 53 -10.85 11.23 -6.72
N LYS A 54 -9.75 10.52 -6.90
CA LYS A 54 -9.33 9.94 -8.18
C LYS A 54 -8.60 8.63 -7.97
N THR A 55 -8.84 7.66 -8.85
CA THR A 55 -8.15 6.37 -8.84
C THR A 55 -7.62 6.03 -10.21
N ARG A 56 -6.39 5.51 -10.30
CA ARG A 56 -5.81 5.03 -11.56
C ARG A 56 -5.15 3.67 -11.38
N ALA A 57 -5.65 2.69 -12.13
CA ALA A 57 -5.02 1.39 -12.25
C ALA A 57 -3.95 1.43 -13.36
N PHE A 58 -2.77 0.90 -13.06
CA PHE A 58 -1.71 0.67 -14.03
C PHE A 58 -1.55 -0.84 -14.29
N GLN A 59 -0.93 -1.19 -15.41
CA GLN A 59 -0.61 -2.60 -15.68
C GLN A 59 0.45 -3.08 -14.69
N ASP A 60 0.37 -4.37 -14.32
CA ASP A 60 1.42 -4.97 -13.53
C ASP A 60 2.74 -4.88 -14.30
N HIS A 61 3.81 -4.49 -13.62
CA HIS A 61 5.14 -4.23 -14.21
C HIS A 61 5.24 -3.09 -15.24
N GLN A 62 4.22 -2.24 -15.40
CA GLN A 62 4.35 -1.03 -16.20
C GLN A 62 5.45 -0.12 -15.64
N ALA A 63 6.31 0.39 -16.52
CA ALA A 63 7.28 1.43 -16.18
C ALA A 63 6.55 2.75 -15.94
N PHE A 64 6.92 3.45 -14.87
CA PHE A 64 6.29 4.72 -14.51
C PHE A 64 7.13 5.88 -15.02
N SER A 65 6.46 6.85 -15.66
CA SER A 65 7.03 8.13 -16.04
C SER A 65 6.21 9.25 -15.41
N THR A 66 6.83 10.41 -15.19
CA THR A 66 6.18 11.60 -14.60
C THR A 66 4.94 12.05 -15.35
N GLU A 67 4.91 11.84 -16.68
CA GLU A 67 3.78 12.15 -17.56
C GLU A 67 2.48 11.44 -17.15
N LEU A 68 2.59 10.19 -16.67
CA LEU A 68 1.44 9.40 -16.20
C LEU A 68 0.78 9.97 -14.95
N PHE A 69 1.44 10.92 -14.27
CA PHE A 69 0.98 11.51 -13.02
C PHE A 69 0.52 12.97 -13.16
N THR A 70 0.60 13.54 -14.37
CA THR A 70 0.18 14.93 -14.63
C THR A 70 -1.30 15.18 -14.38
N GLU A 71 -2.09 14.11 -14.35
CA GLU A 71 -3.54 14.16 -14.16
C GLU A 71 -3.97 14.23 -12.68
N PHE A 72 -3.04 14.17 -11.72
CA PHE A 72 -3.32 14.25 -10.28
C PHE A 72 -3.04 15.65 -9.74
N ASP A 73 -3.83 16.08 -8.76
CA ASP A 73 -3.61 17.35 -8.08
C ASP A 73 -2.37 17.28 -7.21
N LYS A 74 -1.45 18.23 -7.40
CA LYS A 74 -0.21 18.32 -6.61
C LYS A 74 -0.44 18.78 -5.17
N ASN A 75 -1.62 19.32 -4.85
CA ASN A 75 -1.98 19.74 -3.50
C ASN A 75 -2.70 18.63 -2.72
N GLU A 76 -3.03 17.51 -3.35
CA GLU A 76 -3.74 16.39 -2.74
C GLU A 76 -2.79 15.20 -2.51
N PRO A 77 -2.83 14.52 -1.37
CA PRO A 77 -2.04 13.30 -1.17
C PRO A 77 -2.29 12.25 -2.25
N LEU A 78 -1.21 11.67 -2.78
CA LEU A 78 -1.26 10.56 -3.73
C LEU A 78 -0.82 9.27 -3.06
N PHE A 79 -1.72 8.30 -2.93
CA PHE A 79 -1.45 7.00 -2.33
C PHE A 79 -1.11 5.94 -3.37
N MET A 80 -0.12 5.10 -3.05
CA MET A 80 0.27 3.96 -3.88
C MET A 80 0.64 2.74 -3.05
N THR A 81 0.83 1.61 -3.72
CA THR A 81 1.36 0.40 -3.08
C THR A 81 2.86 0.52 -2.84
N GLU A 82 3.41 -0.25 -1.89
CA GLU A 82 4.87 -0.33 -1.67
C GLU A 82 5.64 -0.66 -2.96
N LYS A 83 5.12 -1.60 -3.75
CA LYS A 83 5.72 -2.01 -5.02
C LYS A 83 5.81 -0.85 -6.03
N ASP A 84 4.79 0.00 -6.06
CA ASP A 84 4.73 1.13 -6.96
C ASP A 84 5.60 2.29 -6.47
N ALA A 85 5.72 2.49 -5.15
CA ALA A 85 6.62 3.48 -4.57
C ALA A 85 8.08 3.27 -4.98
N VAL A 86 8.55 2.03 -5.02
CA VAL A 86 9.92 1.71 -5.50
C VAL A 86 10.17 2.24 -6.91
N LYS A 87 9.15 2.27 -7.77
CA LYS A 87 9.26 2.80 -9.15
C LYS A 87 9.21 4.32 -9.22
N CYS A 88 8.66 4.97 -8.20
CA CYS A 88 8.42 6.41 -8.14
C CYS A 88 9.52 7.19 -7.44
N THR A 89 10.41 6.53 -6.69
CA THR A 89 11.41 7.15 -5.81
C THR A 89 12.18 8.29 -6.48
N ASP A 90 12.61 8.11 -7.74
CA ASP A 90 13.48 9.06 -8.44
C ASP A 90 12.77 10.38 -8.83
N PHE A 91 11.44 10.41 -8.82
CA PHE A 91 10.66 11.57 -9.26
C PHE A 91 9.45 11.87 -8.36
N ALA A 92 9.46 11.33 -7.13
CA ALA A 92 8.39 11.49 -6.16
C ALA A 92 8.17 12.97 -5.82
N CYS A 93 6.89 13.36 -5.68
CA CYS A 93 6.53 14.68 -5.15
C CYS A 93 6.33 14.61 -3.63
N ASP A 94 6.44 15.76 -2.95
CA ASP A 94 6.36 15.86 -1.48
C ASP A 94 5.07 15.31 -0.87
N ASN A 95 4.00 15.26 -1.65
CA ASN A 95 2.67 14.77 -1.27
C ASN A 95 2.43 13.31 -1.65
N TRP A 96 3.46 12.54 -2.04
CA TRP A 96 3.32 11.14 -2.44
C TRP A 96 3.56 10.22 -1.25
N TRP A 97 2.69 9.23 -1.10
CA TRP A 97 2.70 8.30 0.02
C TRP A 97 2.51 6.88 -0.48
N TYR A 98 3.16 5.94 0.19
CA TYR A 98 2.83 4.53 0.04
C TYR A 98 2.13 4.02 1.29
N VAL A 99 1.30 3.00 1.09
CA VAL A 99 0.51 2.40 2.18
C VAL A 99 1.01 0.97 2.40
N PRO A 100 1.80 0.73 3.47
CA PRO A 100 2.21 -0.61 3.86
C PRO A 100 1.01 -1.47 4.20
N VAL A 101 1.02 -2.71 3.73
CA VAL A 101 -0.03 -3.67 4.01
C VAL A 101 0.56 -4.88 4.73
N GLU A 102 0.14 -5.07 5.98
CA GLU A 102 0.55 -6.19 6.82
C GLU A 102 -0.40 -7.38 6.63
N ALA A 103 0.14 -8.58 6.44
CA ALA A 103 -0.65 -9.81 6.47
C ALA A 103 -0.84 -10.27 7.92
N LYS A 104 -2.10 -10.25 8.39
CA LYS A 104 -2.50 -10.85 9.66
C LYS A 104 -3.11 -12.21 9.40
N ILE A 105 -2.47 -13.26 9.90
CA ILE A 105 -3.00 -14.62 9.81
C ILE A 105 -3.67 -14.97 11.13
N ASP A 106 -4.98 -15.16 11.10
CA ASP A 106 -5.75 -15.58 12.26
C ASP A 106 -6.07 -17.10 12.14
N GLY A 107 -5.59 -17.88 13.13
CA GLY A 107 -5.87 -19.31 13.27
C GLY A 107 -4.75 -20.10 13.94
N GLU A 108 -5.09 -20.98 14.89
CA GLU A 108 -4.14 -21.74 15.73
C GLU A 108 -3.06 -22.49 14.91
N LYS A 109 -3.44 -23.10 13.78
CA LYS A 109 -2.50 -23.84 12.91
C LYS A 109 -1.52 -22.93 12.15
N ALA A 110 -1.91 -21.70 11.85
CA ALA A 110 -1.02 -20.75 11.20
C ALA A 110 0.04 -20.25 12.16
N THR A 111 -0.31 -20.06 13.43
CA THR A 111 0.65 -19.75 14.50
C THR A 111 1.66 -20.87 14.68
N GLU A 112 1.23 -22.14 14.67
CA GLU A 112 2.14 -23.29 14.75
C GLU A 112 3.08 -23.39 13.53
N LEU A 113 2.57 -23.13 12.31
CA LEU A 113 3.40 -23.14 11.11
C LEU A 113 4.41 -21.98 11.09
N LEU A 114 4.00 -20.77 11.49
CA LEU A 114 4.89 -19.61 11.59
C LEU A 114 6.00 -19.85 12.63
N ALA A 115 5.68 -20.47 13.77
CA ALA A 115 6.67 -20.85 14.78
C ALA A 115 7.74 -21.80 14.22
N ARG A 116 7.33 -22.83 13.47
CA ARG A 116 8.29 -23.76 12.84
C ARG A 116 9.18 -23.09 11.79
N ILE A 117 8.64 -22.15 11.01
CA ILE A 117 9.44 -21.40 10.02
C ILE A 117 10.47 -20.49 10.71
N SER A 118 10.12 -19.88 11.85
CA SER A 118 11.06 -19.08 12.63
C SER A 118 12.18 -19.91 13.27
N GLU A 119 11.89 -21.15 13.70
CA GLU A 119 12.90 -22.06 14.25
C GLU A 119 13.94 -22.47 13.19
N ILE A 120 13.52 -22.74 11.95
CA ILE A 120 14.43 -23.10 10.85
C ILE A 120 15.34 -21.94 10.44
N LYS A 121 14.93 -20.68 10.64
CA LYS A 121 15.77 -19.51 10.36
C LYS A 121 16.86 -19.27 11.40
N ASN A 122 16.75 -19.84 12.60
CA ASN A 122 17.71 -19.64 13.70
C ASN A 122 18.84 -20.68 13.71
N GLU A 123 18.83 -21.65 12.80
CA GLU A 123 19.87 -22.68 12.63
C GLU A 123 20.79 -22.40 11.42
N ARG A 124 20.85 -21.16 10.92
CA ARG A 124 21.81 -20.74 9.89
C ARG A 124 22.64 -19.55 10.31
#